data_AF-A0A946ACI1-F1
#
_entry.id   AF-A0A946ACI1-F1
#
_cell.length_a   1.000
_cell.length_b   1.000
_cell.length_c   1.000
_cell.angle_alpha   90.00
_cell.angle_beta   90.00
_cell.angle_gamma   90.00
#
_symmetry.space_group_name_H-M   'P 1'
#
loop_
_entity.id
_entity.type
_entity.pdbx_description
1 polymer ?
#
loop_
_entity_poly.entity_id
_entity_poly.type
_entity_poly.pdbx_seq_one_letter_code
_entity_poly.pdbx_strand_id
1 'polypeptide(L)'
;MFALSSPQMQSGFLPLATALIAIGLIRMIGGSGRGATLAGFGLALGALVSYWAIFRFPAFPPAGATNKLFYILLAATTAGFAADLMRSQAWIGRIVSVAAGPLAVLWIGGSKALESPWPDGAALALVALVSAAAGARLPAQRARSNEPATLVFVLSFALAVCAFLTNAAASAQLVIGLGAATGGFLLWNWPRSRFAFGASALRRLCLAWRC
;
A
#
# COMPACT_ATOMS: atom_id res chain seq x y z
N MET A 1 4.80 -32.60 0.52
CA MET A 1 5.68 -31.53 0.01
C MET A 1 5.00 -30.64 -1.06
N PHE A 2 3.66 -30.57 -1.12
CA PHE A 2 2.95 -29.95 -2.24
C PHE A 2 1.72 -29.17 -1.75
N ALA A 3 1.87 -27.84 -1.63
CA ALA A 3 0.78 -26.87 -1.53
C ALA A 3 1.35 -25.44 -1.75
N LEU A 4 2.52 -25.16 -1.16
CA LEU A 4 3.19 -23.85 -1.17
C LEU A 4 3.71 -23.38 -2.55
N SER A 5 3.65 -24.21 -3.59
CA SER A 5 4.04 -23.86 -4.96
C SER A 5 2.87 -23.45 -5.86
N SER A 6 1.63 -23.58 -5.39
CA SER A 6 0.47 -23.14 -6.18
C SER A 6 0.46 -21.60 -6.30
N PRO A 7 0.34 -21.03 -7.52
CA PRO A 7 0.32 -19.58 -7.72
C PRO A 7 -0.72 -18.86 -6.85
N GLN A 8 -1.86 -19.52 -6.60
CA GLN A 8 -2.95 -19.03 -5.77
C GLN A 8 -2.53 -18.88 -4.30
N MET A 9 -1.76 -19.83 -3.75
CA MET A 9 -1.23 -19.70 -2.39
C MET A 9 -0.19 -18.60 -2.28
N GLN A 10 0.64 -18.42 -3.31
CA GLN A 10 1.70 -17.40 -3.30
C GLN A 10 1.14 -15.98 -3.43
N SER A 11 0.11 -15.79 -4.26
CA SER A 11 -0.46 -14.47 -4.56
C SER A 11 -1.65 -14.07 -3.68
N GLY A 12 -2.33 -15.02 -3.03
CA GLY A 12 -3.49 -14.74 -2.18
C GLY A 12 -3.26 -15.05 -0.70
N PHE A 13 -2.96 -16.32 -0.40
CA PHE A 13 -2.93 -16.79 0.99
C PHE A 13 -1.75 -16.24 1.79
N LEU A 14 -0.53 -16.27 1.24
CA LEU A 14 0.66 -15.71 1.89
C LEU A 14 0.52 -14.21 2.22
N PRO A 15 0.13 -13.32 1.29
CA PRO A 15 -0.14 -11.91 1.60
C PRO A 15 -1.14 -11.72 2.74
N LEU A 16 -2.23 -12.48 2.70
CA LEU A 16 -3.32 -12.37 3.65
C LEU A 16 -2.87 -12.83 5.04
N ALA A 17 -2.24 -14.00 5.13
CA ALA A 17 -1.74 -14.55 6.38
C ALA A 17 -0.66 -13.64 6.98
N THR A 18 0.28 -13.16 6.16
CA THR A 18 1.34 -12.25 6.62
C THR A 18 0.79 -10.92 7.09
N ALA A 19 -0.15 -10.31 6.36
CA ALA A 19 -0.83 -9.09 6.81
C ALA A 19 -1.61 -9.34 8.11
N LEU A 20 -2.39 -10.43 8.21
CA LEU A 20 -3.15 -10.77 9.42
C LEU A 20 -2.24 -10.97 10.65
N ILE A 21 -1.16 -11.73 10.48
CA ILE A 21 -0.20 -12.03 11.55
C ILE A 21 0.57 -10.77 11.92
N ALA A 22 1.07 -10.00 10.95
CA ALA A 22 1.81 -8.76 11.19
C ALA A 22 0.94 -7.73 11.91
N ILE A 23 -0.29 -7.49 11.44
CA ILE A 23 -1.25 -6.58 12.08
C ILE A 23 -1.56 -7.07 13.50
N GLY A 24 -1.76 -8.38 13.70
CA GLY A 24 -1.98 -9.00 15.00
C GLY A 24 -0.81 -8.81 15.98
N LEU A 25 0.43 -9.08 15.54
CA LEU A 25 1.64 -8.93 16.34
C LEU A 25 1.92 -7.46 16.68
N ILE A 26 1.82 -6.56 15.71
CA ILE A 26 1.97 -5.11 15.91
C ILE A 26 0.94 -4.62 16.95
N ARG A 27 -0.27 -5.17 16.94
CA ARG A 27 -1.29 -4.86 17.94
C ARG A 27 -0.95 -5.41 19.32
N MET A 28 -0.49 -6.65 19.42
CA MET A 28 -0.12 -7.26 20.71
C MET A 28 1.04 -6.51 21.36
N ILE A 29 2.03 -6.08 20.58
CA ILE A 29 3.23 -5.39 21.07
C ILE A 29 2.95 -3.88 21.30
N GLY A 30 2.21 -3.23 20.40
CA GLY A 30 1.98 -1.79 20.40
C GLY A 30 0.76 -1.30 21.20
N GLY A 31 -0.06 -2.22 21.72
CA GLY A 31 -1.26 -1.92 22.50
C GLY A 31 -2.35 -1.13 21.72
N SER A 32 -3.37 -0.67 22.45
CA SER A 32 -4.53 0.06 21.89
C SER A 32 -4.23 1.50 21.40
N GLY A 33 -2.99 1.97 21.61
CA GLY A 33 -2.53 3.31 21.24
C GLY A 33 -1.64 3.32 20.01
N ARG A 34 -0.38 2.86 20.15
CA ARG A 34 0.63 2.87 19.08
C ARG A 34 0.42 1.72 18.07
N GLY A 35 -0.11 0.58 18.51
CA GLY A 35 -0.41 -0.56 17.65
C GLY A 35 -1.49 -0.26 16.61
N ALA A 36 -2.48 0.57 16.95
CA ALA A 36 -3.54 0.98 16.02
C ALA A 36 -3.04 1.95 14.94
N THR A 37 -2.06 2.82 15.27
CA THR A 37 -1.45 3.72 14.28
C THR A 37 -0.51 3.00 13.33
N LEU A 38 0.16 1.94 13.81
CA LEU A 38 1.09 1.13 13.03
C LEU A 38 0.41 0.00 12.24
N ALA A 39 -0.92 -0.16 12.33
CA ALA A 39 -1.63 -1.21 11.62
C ALA A 39 -1.49 -1.10 10.08
N GLY A 40 -1.29 0.12 9.55
CA GLY A 40 -0.97 0.35 8.13
C GLY A 40 0.38 -0.23 7.71
N PHE A 41 1.32 -0.39 8.65
CA PHE A 41 2.62 -1.02 8.37
C PHE A 41 2.45 -2.52 8.07
N GLY A 42 1.53 -3.20 8.74
CA GLY A 42 1.24 -4.62 8.48
C GLY A 42 0.71 -4.86 7.06
N LEU A 43 -0.02 -3.89 6.50
CA LEU A 43 -0.46 -3.92 5.10
C LEU A 43 0.72 -3.81 4.14
N ALA A 44 1.63 -2.87 4.41
CA ALA A 44 2.82 -2.65 3.61
C ALA A 44 3.76 -3.88 3.67
N LEU A 45 3.89 -4.51 4.84
CA LEU A 45 4.62 -5.78 5.00
C LEU A 45 3.98 -6.91 4.19
N GLY A 46 2.65 -7.05 4.22
CA GLY A 46 1.94 -8.06 3.41
C GLY A 46 2.19 -7.87 1.91
N ALA A 47 2.20 -6.63 1.44
CA ALA A 47 2.55 -6.30 0.05
C ALA A 47 4.02 -6.65 -0.27
N LEU A 48 4.95 -6.37 0.65
CA LEU A 48 6.38 -6.67 0.49
C LEU A 48 6.64 -8.18 0.43
N VAL A 49 5.97 -8.96 1.29
CA VAL A 49 6.05 -10.43 1.29
C VAL A 49 5.45 -11.02 0.02
N SER A 50 4.34 -10.44 -0.48
CA SER A 50 3.76 -10.85 -1.76
C SER A 50 4.73 -10.66 -2.91
N TYR A 51 5.41 -9.50 -2.95
CA TYR A 51 6.45 -9.25 -3.94
C TYR A 51 7.57 -10.29 -3.85
N TRP A 52 8.06 -10.55 -2.63
CA TRP A 52 9.16 -11.49 -2.42
C TRP A 52 8.78 -12.93 -2.80
N ALA A 53 7.53 -13.34 -2.55
CA ALA A 53 7.03 -14.66 -2.92
C ALA A 53 6.97 -14.85 -4.45
N ILE A 54 6.61 -13.80 -5.20
CA ILE A 54 6.42 -13.87 -6.66
C ILE A 54 7.75 -13.68 -7.41
N PHE A 55 8.51 -12.63 -7.08
CA PHE A 55 9.67 -12.19 -7.87
C PHE A 55 11.03 -12.49 -7.25
N ARG A 56 11.06 -13.01 -6.02
CA ARG A 56 12.29 -13.23 -5.24
C ARG A 56 13.10 -11.93 -5.04
N PHE A 57 14.33 -12.06 -4.56
CA PHE A 57 15.15 -10.89 -4.21
C PHE A 57 15.65 -10.20 -5.49
N PRO A 58 15.39 -8.89 -5.67
CA PRO A 58 15.82 -8.19 -6.87
C PRO A 58 17.32 -7.95 -6.86
N ALA A 59 17.95 -8.02 -8.04
CA ALA A 59 19.36 -7.67 -8.21
C ALA A 59 19.58 -6.15 -8.04
N PHE A 60 20.79 -5.79 -7.61
CA PHE A 60 21.25 -4.41 -7.51
C PHE A 60 22.47 -4.22 -8.44
N PRO A 61 22.46 -3.26 -9.38
CA PRO A 61 21.45 -2.21 -9.62
C PRO A 61 20.16 -2.70 -10.31
N PRO A 62 19.01 -2.00 -10.12
CA PRO A 62 17.73 -2.41 -10.68
C PRO A 62 17.64 -2.17 -12.20
N ALA A 63 17.74 -3.23 -13.00
CA ALA A 63 17.60 -3.15 -14.45
C ALA A 63 16.14 -3.10 -14.95
N GLY A 64 15.22 -3.81 -14.26
CA GLY A 64 13.82 -3.95 -14.68
C GLY A 64 12.84 -3.07 -13.90
N ALA A 65 11.70 -2.73 -14.52
CA ALA A 65 10.59 -2.03 -13.88
C ALA A 65 10.09 -2.76 -12.62
N THR A 66 10.04 -4.09 -12.66
CA THR A 66 9.70 -4.94 -11.51
C THR A 66 10.68 -4.77 -10.37
N ASN A 67 11.99 -4.76 -10.63
CA ASN A 67 13.01 -4.56 -9.59
C ASN A 67 12.85 -3.18 -8.94
N LYS A 68 12.53 -2.14 -9.73
CA LYS A 68 12.26 -0.79 -9.21
C LYS A 68 11.05 -0.77 -8.27
N LEU A 69 10.00 -1.55 -8.55
CA LEU A 69 8.81 -1.63 -7.70
C LEU A 69 9.15 -2.07 -6.27
N PHE A 70 10.07 -3.01 -6.08
CA PHE A 70 10.50 -3.42 -4.74
C PHE A 70 11.09 -2.27 -3.95
N TYR A 71 12.03 -1.53 -4.54
CA TYR A 71 12.68 -0.39 -3.87
C TYR A 71 11.70 0.74 -3.59
N ILE A 72 10.74 0.99 -4.50
CA ILE A 72 9.67 1.96 -4.29
C ILE A 72 8.77 1.52 -3.12
N LEU A 73 8.36 0.25 -3.10
CA LEU A 73 7.51 -0.29 -2.04
C LEU A 73 8.23 -0.24 -0.69
N LEU A 74 9.51 -0.60 -0.65
CA LEU A 74 10.36 -0.51 0.53
C LEU A 74 10.50 0.94 1.01
N ALA A 75 10.85 1.88 0.12
CA ALA A 75 11.00 3.29 0.43
C ALA A 75 9.67 3.92 0.91
N ALA A 76 8.54 3.59 0.27
CA ALA A 76 7.22 4.04 0.67
C ALA A 76 6.82 3.47 2.03
N THR A 77 7.17 2.22 2.30
CA THR A 77 6.93 1.56 3.60
C THR A 77 7.74 2.22 4.71
N THR A 78 9.04 2.47 4.48
CA THR A 78 9.90 3.13 5.46
C THR A 78 9.51 4.59 5.66
N ALA A 79 9.17 5.32 4.58
CA ALA A 79 8.73 6.71 4.66
C ALA A 79 7.37 6.84 5.37
N GLY A 80 6.43 5.94 5.09
CA GLY A 80 5.15 5.86 5.78
C GLY A 80 5.32 5.56 7.28
N PHE A 81 6.17 4.58 7.61
CA PHE A 81 6.50 4.26 9.00
C PHE A 81 7.18 5.42 9.72
N ALA A 82 8.14 6.09 9.08
CA ALA A 82 8.80 7.27 9.63
C ALA A 82 7.81 8.42 9.84
N ALA A 83 6.91 8.67 8.88
CA ALA A 83 5.85 9.68 9.02
C ALA A 83 4.88 9.36 10.17
N ASP A 84 4.53 8.09 10.35
CA ASP A 84 3.69 7.64 11.48
C ASP A 84 4.41 7.76 12.83
N LEU A 85 5.75 7.66 12.85
CA LEU A 85 6.56 7.82 14.06
C LEU A 85 6.79 9.31 14.41
N MET A 86 7.04 10.15 13.40
CA MET A 86 7.32 11.59 13.52
C MET A 86 6.05 12.44 13.69
N ARG A 87 5.06 11.93 14.46
CA ARG A 87 3.69 12.43 14.77
C ARG A 87 3.47 13.95 14.92
N SER A 88 4.52 14.75 14.98
CA SER A 88 4.52 16.20 15.19
C SER A 88 4.43 17.04 13.90
N GLN A 89 4.69 16.50 12.71
CA GLN A 89 4.90 17.30 11.49
C GLN A 89 3.86 16.95 10.40
N ALA A 90 2.61 17.39 10.58
CA ALA A 90 1.50 17.08 9.67
C ALA A 90 1.76 17.46 8.19
N TRP A 91 2.62 18.44 7.94
CA TRP A 91 3.02 18.87 6.61
C TRP A 91 3.92 17.83 5.90
N ILE A 92 4.83 17.15 6.62
CA ILE A 92 5.72 16.12 6.06
C ILE A 92 4.88 14.95 5.55
N GLY A 93 3.92 14.49 6.35
CA GLY A 93 3.02 13.40 5.95
C GLY A 93 2.14 13.73 4.74
N ARG A 94 1.85 15.03 4.51
CA ARG A 94 1.11 15.51 3.33
C ARG A 94 2.02 15.60 2.09
N ILE A 95 3.25 16.09 2.24
CA ILE A 95 4.21 16.11 1.13
C ILE A 95 4.54 14.69 0.69
N VAL A 96 4.81 13.78 1.63
CA VAL A 96 5.10 12.38 1.30
C VAL A 96 3.92 11.73 0.59
N SER A 97 2.67 11.97 1.03
CA SER A 97 1.49 11.35 0.37
C SER A 97 1.25 11.88 -1.03
N VAL A 98 1.54 13.17 -1.29
CA VAL A 98 1.38 13.78 -2.62
C VAL A 98 2.53 13.42 -3.55
N ALA A 99 3.77 13.40 -3.06
CA ALA A 99 4.96 13.23 -3.88
C ALA A 99 5.29 11.76 -4.18
N ALA A 100 4.93 10.82 -3.30
CA ALA A 100 5.32 9.41 -3.45
C ALA A 100 4.78 8.78 -4.74
N GLY A 101 3.53 9.04 -5.10
CA GLY A 101 2.92 8.52 -6.33
C GLY A 101 3.60 9.01 -7.61
N PRO A 102 3.71 10.33 -7.82
CA PRO A 102 4.38 10.91 -8.98
C PRO A 102 5.84 10.47 -9.10
N LEU A 103 6.60 10.47 -7.99
CA LEU A 103 7.99 10.04 -7.98
C LEU A 103 8.13 8.57 -8.38
N ALA A 104 7.25 7.69 -7.90
CA ALA A 104 7.25 6.28 -8.30
C ALA A 104 6.97 6.11 -9.80
N VAL A 105 5.98 6.83 -10.32
CA VAL A 105 5.59 6.80 -11.74
C VAL A 105 6.73 7.29 -12.63
N LEU A 106 7.35 8.43 -12.27
CA LEU A 106 8.49 8.99 -12.98
C LEU A 106 9.72 8.08 -12.92
N TRP A 107 9.99 7.43 -11.79
CA TRP A 107 11.14 6.53 -11.65
C TRP A 107 11.01 5.25 -12.49
N ILE A 108 9.79 4.71 -12.59
CA ILE A 108 9.52 3.48 -13.34
C ILE A 108 9.50 3.76 -14.84
N GLY A 109 8.72 4.75 -15.27
CA GLY A 109 8.41 4.98 -16.68
C GLY A 109 9.11 6.18 -17.30
N GLY A 110 9.84 6.99 -16.52
CA GLY A 110 10.48 8.21 -17.02
C GLY A 110 11.43 7.98 -18.19
N SER A 111 12.20 6.88 -18.16
CA SER A 111 13.06 6.49 -19.28
C SER A 111 12.26 6.19 -20.55
N LYS A 112 11.11 5.51 -20.42
CA LYS A 112 10.23 5.19 -21.56
C LYS A 112 9.53 6.44 -22.11
N ALA A 113 9.14 7.36 -21.24
CA ALA A 113 8.53 8.63 -21.65
C ALA A 113 9.51 9.57 -22.38
N LEU A 114 10.81 9.48 -22.07
CA LEU A 114 11.86 10.20 -22.78
C LEU A 114 12.11 9.63 -24.19
N GLU A 115 11.99 8.31 -24.35
CA GLU A 115 12.14 7.62 -25.64
C GLU A 115 10.91 7.79 -26.55
N SER A 116 9.71 7.80 -25.97
CA SER A 116 8.43 7.95 -26.67
C SER A 116 7.56 9.00 -25.96
N PRO A 117 7.70 10.29 -26.30
CA PRO A 117 6.93 11.36 -25.64
C PRO A 117 5.42 11.24 -25.86
N TRP A 118 5.01 10.66 -26.99
CA TRP A 118 3.60 10.43 -27.33
C TRP A 118 3.42 9.06 -27.98
N PRO A 119 2.46 8.21 -27.52
CA PRO A 119 1.44 8.46 -26.50
C PRO A 119 1.88 8.17 -25.04
N ASP A 120 3.04 7.56 -24.85
CA ASP A 120 3.44 7.00 -23.54
C ASP A 120 3.76 8.07 -22.49
N GLY A 121 4.41 9.16 -22.89
CA GLY A 121 4.67 10.31 -22.00
C GLY A 121 3.39 10.98 -21.50
N ALA A 122 2.37 11.09 -22.35
CA ALA A 122 1.06 11.65 -21.96
C ALA A 122 0.32 10.74 -20.97
N ALA A 123 0.34 9.42 -21.21
CA ALA A 123 -0.21 8.44 -20.26
C ALA A 123 0.50 8.51 -18.90
N LEU A 124 1.83 8.64 -18.90
CA LEU A 124 2.62 8.75 -17.68
C LEU A 124 2.30 10.04 -16.91
N ALA A 125 2.18 11.17 -17.60
CA ALA A 125 1.80 12.44 -17.00
C ALA A 125 0.39 12.38 -16.38
N LEU A 126 -0.57 11.76 -17.07
CA LEU A 126 -1.92 11.57 -16.55
C LEU A 126 -1.91 10.71 -15.27
N VAL A 127 -1.19 9.59 -15.27
CA VAL A 127 -1.07 8.71 -14.10
C VAL A 127 -0.38 9.44 -12.94
N ALA A 128 0.66 10.22 -13.22
CA ALA A 128 1.34 11.04 -12.20
C ALA A 128 0.37 12.06 -11.58
N LEU A 129 -0.41 12.79 -12.40
CA LEU A 129 -1.40 13.76 -11.92
C LEU A 129 -2.51 13.12 -11.09
N VAL A 130 -3.06 11.98 -11.54
CA VAL A 130 -4.08 11.23 -10.80
C VAL A 130 -3.51 10.74 -9.47
N SER A 131 -2.28 10.25 -9.45
CA SER A 131 -1.61 9.80 -8.23
C SER A 131 -1.37 10.94 -7.23
N ALA A 132 -0.97 12.13 -7.71
CA ALA A 132 -0.82 13.32 -6.88
C ALA A 132 -2.17 13.79 -6.31
N ALA A 133 -3.23 13.79 -7.13
CA ALA A 133 -4.58 14.17 -6.72
C ALA A 133 -5.14 13.21 -5.65
N ALA A 134 -4.91 11.90 -5.81
CA ALA A 134 -5.23 10.90 -4.78
C ALA A 134 -4.41 11.15 -3.49
N GLY A 135 -3.11 11.40 -3.64
CA GLY A 135 -2.17 11.80 -2.59
C GLY A 135 -2.62 13.00 -1.76
N ALA A 136 -3.22 13.99 -2.42
CA ALA A 136 -3.70 15.22 -1.80
C ALA A 136 -5.03 15.04 -1.05
N ARG A 137 -5.85 14.07 -1.47
CA ARG A 137 -7.15 13.75 -0.85
C ARG A 137 -7.02 12.78 0.33
N LEU A 138 -5.96 11.98 0.38
CA LEU A 138 -5.67 11.03 1.46
C LEU A 138 -5.73 11.67 2.86
N PRO A 139 -5.11 12.84 3.14
CA PRO A 139 -5.21 13.49 4.45
C PRO A 139 -6.64 13.80 4.90
N ALA A 140 -7.53 14.20 3.98
CA ALA A 140 -8.92 14.51 4.27
C ALA A 140 -9.77 13.24 4.47
N GLN A 141 -9.45 12.17 3.73
CA GLN A 141 -10.15 10.88 3.82
C GLN A 141 -9.70 10.03 5.01
N ARG A 142 -8.50 10.27 5.57
CA ARG A 142 -8.01 9.64 6.82
C ARG A 142 -8.96 9.83 8.01
N ALA A 143 -9.79 10.88 8.00
CA ALA A 143 -10.78 11.14 9.03
C ALA A 143 -12.05 10.27 8.92
N ARG A 144 -12.30 9.64 7.76
CA ARG A 144 -13.47 8.78 7.52
C ARG A 144 -13.07 7.31 7.69
N SER A 145 -13.76 6.65 8.62
CA SER A 145 -13.51 5.26 9.02
C SER A 145 -13.65 4.27 7.85
N ASN A 146 -12.67 3.37 7.69
CA ASN A 146 -12.54 2.23 6.76
C ASN A 146 -12.71 2.48 5.25
N GLU A 147 -13.33 3.59 4.84
CA GLU A 147 -13.54 3.98 3.45
C GLU A 147 -12.28 3.88 2.56
N PRO A 148 -11.08 4.37 2.97
CA PRO A 148 -9.88 4.22 2.14
C PRO A 148 -9.42 2.76 2.01
N ALA A 149 -9.58 1.93 3.04
CA ALA A 149 -9.20 0.52 2.99
C ALA A 149 -10.08 -0.25 2.01
N THR A 150 -11.39 0.00 2.05
CA THR A 150 -12.36 -0.59 1.13
C THR A 150 -12.10 -0.15 -0.31
N LEU A 151 -11.78 1.13 -0.53
CA LEU A 151 -11.41 1.64 -1.86
C LEU A 151 -10.16 0.95 -2.41
N VAL A 152 -9.10 0.81 -1.60
CA VAL A 152 -7.88 0.10 -2.04
C VAL A 152 -8.18 -1.37 -2.33
N PHE A 153 -9.01 -2.03 -1.53
CA PHE A 153 -9.44 -3.41 -1.76
C PHE A 153 -10.16 -3.54 -3.12
N VAL A 154 -11.21 -2.75 -3.36
CA VAL A 154 -12.00 -2.79 -4.60
C VAL A 154 -11.15 -2.42 -5.82
N LEU A 155 -10.34 -1.36 -5.72
CA LEU A 155 -9.44 -0.95 -6.79
C LEU A 155 -8.39 -2.01 -7.09
N SER A 156 -7.89 -2.72 -6.09
CA SER A 156 -6.95 -3.83 -6.30
C SER A 156 -7.60 -4.96 -7.11
N PHE A 157 -8.84 -5.34 -6.80
CA PHE A 157 -9.55 -6.34 -7.61
C PHE A 157 -9.80 -5.86 -9.05
N ALA A 158 -10.24 -4.62 -9.24
CA ALA A 158 -10.44 -4.06 -10.58
C ALA A 158 -9.14 -4.04 -11.39
N LEU A 159 -8.04 -3.58 -10.78
CA LEU A 159 -6.72 -3.53 -11.40
C LEU A 159 -6.17 -4.94 -11.71
N ALA A 160 -6.45 -5.93 -10.86
CA ALA A 160 -6.07 -7.31 -11.13
C ALA A 160 -6.78 -7.86 -12.38
N VAL A 161 -8.08 -7.58 -12.54
CA VAL A 161 -8.84 -7.96 -13.75
C VAL A 161 -8.26 -7.26 -14.98
N CYS A 162 -8.00 -5.95 -14.92
CA CYS A 162 -7.37 -5.22 -16.02
C CYS A 162 -5.98 -5.77 -16.38
N ALA A 163 -5.16 -6.11 -15.39
CA ALA A 163 -3.84 -6.70 -15.60
C ALA A 163 -3.94 -8.11 -16.22
N PHE A 164 -4.96 -8.89 -15.85
CA PHE A 164 -5.21 -10.20 -16.45
C PHE A 164 -5.60 -10.08 -17.93
N LEU A 165 -6.50 -9.13 -18.25
CA LEU A 165 -6.93 -8.86 -19.63
C LEU A 165 -5.80 -8.37 -20.54
N THR A 166 -4.79 -7.71 -19.97
CA THR A 166 -3.60 -7.21 -20.70
C THR A 166 -2.45 -8.23 -20.75
N ASN A 167 -2.70 -9.49 -20.39
CA ASN A 167 -1.71 -10.58 -20.34
C ASN A 167 -0.50 -10.28 -19.42
N ALA A 168 -0.69 -9.43 -18.40
CA ALA A 168 0.31 -9.08 -17.41
C ALA A 168 0.10 -9.91 -16.12
N ALA A 169 0.22 -11.23 -16.23
CA ALA A 169 -0.10 -12.17 -15.15
C ALA A 169 0.63 -11.87 -13.83
N ALA A 170 1.90 -11.49 -13.91
CA ALA A 170 2.72 -11.20 -12.73
C ALA A 170 2.27 -9.91 -12.02
N SER A 171 1.81 -8.90 -12.78
CA SER A 171 1.22 -7.68 -12.23
C SER A 171 -0.14 -7.97 -11.59
N ALA A 172 -0.97 -8.81 -12.21
CA ALA A 172 -2.25 -9.22 -11.64
C ALA A 172 -2.05 -9.91 -10.27
N GLN A 173 -1.07 -10.80 -10.15
CA GLN A 173 -0.75 -11.47 -8.89
C GLN A 173 -0.30 -10.52 -7.78
N LEU A 174 0.49 -9.49 -8.09
CA LEU A 174 0.88 -8.48 -7.09
C LEU A 174 -0.32 -7.69 -6.58
N VAL A 175 -1.20 -7.28 -7.48
CA VAL A 175 -2.36 -6.48 -7.12
C VAL A 175 -3.37 -7.35 -6.34
N ILE A 176 -3.53 -8.62 -6.68
CA ILE A 176 -4.29 -9.59 -5.86
C ILE A 176 -3.67 -9.71 -4.47
N GLY A 177 -2.34 -9.78 -4.35
CA GLY A 177 -1.65 -9.80 -3.07
C GLY A 177 -1.92 -8.55 -2.22
N LEU A 178 -1.95 -7.37 -2.84
CA LEU A 178 -2.34 -6.11 -2.19
C LEU A 178 -3.82 -6.13 -1.74
N GLY A 179 -4.71 -6.66 -2.57
CA GLY A 179 -6.12 -6.91 -2.25
C GLY A 179 -6.29 -7.87 -1.06
N ALA A 180 -5.49 -8.93 -1.03
CA ALA A 180 -5.50 -9.91 0.05
C ALA A 180 -4.97 -9.31 1.37
N ALA A 181 -3.91 -8.49 1.32
CA ALA A 181 -3.39 -7.77 2.47
C ALA A 181 -4.37 -6.71 3.02
N THR A 182 -5.02 -5.94 2.14
CA THR A 182 -6.12 -5.02 2.51
C THR A 182 -7.30 -5.76 3.11
N GLY A 183 -7.66 -6.93 2.56
CA GLY A 183 -8.69 -7.81 3.11
C GLY A 183 -8.39 -8.25 4.54
N GLY A 184 -7.14 -8.63 4.84
CA GLY A 184 -6.71 -8.96 6.20
C GLY A 184 -6.87 -7.79 7.19
N PHE A 185 -6.56 -6.57 6.75
CA PHE A 185 -6.81 -5.36 7.55
C PHE A 185 -8.31 -5.12 7.79
N LEU A 186 -9.14 -5.28 6.75
CA LEU A 186 -10.60 -5.14 6.87
C LEU A 186 -11.21 -6.21 7.79
N LEU A 187 -10.70 -7.45 7.76
CA LEU A 187 -11.17 -8.54 8.61
C LEU A 187 -10.97 -8.21 10.11
N TRP A 188 -9.83 -7.61 10.44
CA TRP A 188 -9.53 -7.12 11.79
C TRP A 188 -10.42 -5.94 12.23
N ASN A 189 -10.99 -5.22 11.26
CA ASN A 189 -11.87 -4.07 11.42
C ASN A 189 -13.37 -4.41 11.31
N TRP A 190 -13.72 -5.66 11.05
CA TRP A 190 -15.09 -6.17 11.02
C TRP A 190 -15.44 -6.80 12.38
N PRO A 191 -16.66 -6.66 12.95
CA PRO A 191 -17.84 -5.89 12.51
C PRO A 191 -17.91 -4.43 12.96
N ARG A 192 -16.98 -3.98 13.81
CA ARG A 192 -16.87 -2.57 14.20
C ARG A 192 -15.48 -2.08 13.86
N SER A 193 -15.40 -0.91 13.21
CA SER A 193 -14.14 -0.23 12.92
C SER A 193 -13.37 0.03 14.22
N ARG A 194 -12.25 -0.67 14.37
CA ARG A 194 -11.36 -0.60 15.54
C ARG A 194 -10.09 0.18 15.22
N PHE A 195 -9.74 0.34 13.94
CA PHE A 195 -8.50 0.92 13.45
C PHE A 195 -8.76 1.98 12.40
N ALA A 196 -8.16 3.16 12.57
CA ALA A 196 -8.07 4.15 11.51
C ALA A 196 -6.90 3.79 10.56
N PHE A 197 -7.08 4.00 9.25
CA PHE A 197 -5.95 4.05 8.31
C PHE A 197 -5.07 5.25 8.72
N GLY A 198 -3.78 5.06 9.04
CA GLY A 198 -2.89 6.08 9.64
C GLY A 198 -2.86 7.41 8.87
N ALA A 199 -2.64 8.60 9.45
CA ALA A 199 -2.03 9.00 10.72
C ALA A 199 -2.98 9.86 11.60
N SER A 200 -4.12 9.31 11.99
CA SER A 200 -5.00 9.94 12.99
C SER A 200 -5.72 8.90 13.83
N ALA A 201 -5.05 8.42 14.87
CA ALA A 201 -5.73 8.36 16.16
C ALA A 201 -6.04 9.82 16.56
N LEU A 202 -7.15 10.38 16.07
CA LEU A 202 -7.70 11.67 16.47
C LEU A 202 -8.26 11.58 17.92
N ARG A 203 -7.52 10.88 18.79
CA ARG A 203 -7.86 10.52 20.16
C ARG A 203 -7.26 11.51 21.17
N ARG A 204 -7.07 12.76 20.74
CA ARG A 204 -7.24 13.89 21.65
C ARG A 204 -8.61 14.56 21.52
N LEU A 205 -9.47 14.19 20.55
CA LEU A 205 -10.72 14.92 20.27
C LEU A 205 -12.03 14.26 20.72
N CYS A 206 -12.07 12.97 21.09
CA CYS A 206 -13.26 12.38 21.74
C CYS A 206 -13.05 11.99 23.22
N LEU A 207 -11.85 12.12 23.77
CA LEU A 207 -11.63 12.05 25.22
C LEU A 207 -11.78 13.43 25.90
N ALA A 208 -12.04 14.48 25.12
CA ALA A 208 -12.31 15.84 25.59
C ALA A 208 -13.78 16.27 25.41
N TRP A 209 -14.65 15.42 24.85
CA TRP A 209 -16.07 15.74 24.67
C TRP A 209 -16.96 14.57 25.10
N ARG A 210 -17.64 14.79 26.24
CA ARG A 210 -18.66 13.97 26.92
C ARG A 210 -18.17 13.11 28.11
N CYS A 211 -17.49 13.76 29.04
CA CYS A 211 -18.15 14.07 30.32
C CYS A 211 -19.02 15.31 30.13
#